data_AF-A0A939B0I8-F1
#
_entry.id   AF-A0A939B0I8-F1
#
_cell.length_a   1.000
_cell.length_b   1.000
_cell.length_c   1.000
_cell.angle_alpha   90.00
_cell.angle_beta   90.00
_cell.angle_gamma   90.00
#
_symmetry.space_group_name_H-M   'P 1'
#
loop_
_entity.id
_entity.type
_entity.pdbx_description
1 polymer ?
#
loop_
_entity_poly.entity_id
_entity_poly.type
_entity_poly.pdbx_seq_one_letter_code
_entity_poly.pdbx_strand_id
1 'polypeptide(L)'
;GVQNGSVWSGRITDPGKPYLSTDRAPISWPIASLERGTLGTAQVQTAALERFYPGTAWAAHGNYGVEYDLNLPLRNTSTRAVSLQLALEAPLKSDQNQAGLRFLTAPSRAVMFRGTVEVSGLDGPAGRPAGRQGFHLVLRNGQQGPALGTVTLAPGAERQLRVRLIYPADATPPQVLSLLPAPAAEPPVKQSPPAPASSQP
;
A
#
# COMPACT_ATOMS: atom_id res chain seq x y z
N GLY A 1 1.36 26.87 -7.11
CA GLY A 1 1.39 27.46 -5.78
C GLY A 1 2.61 26.99 -5.01
N VAL A 2 2.79 27.50 -3.79
CA VAL A 2 3.85 27.07 -2.86
C VAL A 2 3.24 26.15 -1.82
N GLN A 3 3.83 24.97 -1.65
CA GLN A 3 3.48 24.03 -0.58
C GLN A 3 4.46 24.21 0.58
N ASN A 4 3.95 24.11 1.81
CA ASN A 4 4.76 24.17 3.03
C ASN A 4 5.08 22.73 3.52
N GLY A 5 6.34 22.49 3.87
CA GLY A 5 6.85 21.18 4.29
C GLY A 5 7.26 20.26 3.13
N SER A 6 8.27 19.42 3.37
CA SER A 6 8.79 18.41 2.44
C SER A 6 8.51 16.97 2.89
N VAL A 7 7.92 16.80 4.09
CA VAL A 7 7.63 15.50 4.68
C VAL A 7 6.22 15.49 5.24
N TRP A 8 5.47 14.43 4.94
CA TRP A 8 4.21 14.08 5.58
C TRP A 8 4.37 12.80 6.39
N SER A 9 4.38 12.94 7.71
CA SER A 9 4.44 11.81 8.64
C SER A 9 3.04 11.42 9.10
N GLY A 10 2.67 10.16 8.88
CA GLY A 10 1.36 9.61 9.23
C GLY A 10 1.46 8.38 10.11
N ARG A 11 0.52 8.23 11.05
CA ARG A 11 0.28 6.98 11.80
C ARG A 11 -1.11 6.48 11.47
N ILE A 12 -1.20 5.29 10.89
CA ILE A 12 -2.45 4.69 10.44
C ILE A 12 -2.95 3.76 11.54
N THR A 13 -4.06 4.13 12.17
CA THR A 13 -4.68 3.38 13.28
C THR A 13 -6.19 3.28 13.10
N ASP A 14 -6.83 2.40 13.86
CA ASP A 14 -8.27 2.49 14.05
C ASP A 14 -8.65 3.77 14.80
N PRO A 15 -9.87 4.30 14.60
CA PRO A 15 -10.37 5.44 15.36
C PRO A 15 -10.29 5.21 16.87
N GLY A 16 -9.64 6.14 17.59
CA GLY A 16 -9.50 6.11 19.04
C GLY A 16 -8.52 5.05 19.59
N LYS A 17 -7.79 4.31 18.74
CA LYS A 17 -6.83 3.28 19.16
C LYS A 17 -5.39 3.64 18.80
N PRO A 18 -4.39 3.16 19.54
CA PRO A 18 -2.98 3.34 19.20
C PRO A 18 -2.48 2.36 18.13
N TYR A 19 -3.32 1.42 17.69
CA TYR A 19 -2.98 0.38 16.74
C TYR A 19 -4.06 0.26 15.65
N LEU A 20 -3.72 -0.47 14.61
CA LEU A 20 -4.56 -0.86 13.50
C LEU A 20 -4.89 -2.35 13.64
N SER A 21 -6.16 -2.68 13.88
CA SER A 21 -6.59 -4.07 13.97
C SER A 21 -6.50 -4.78 12.62
N THR A 22 -5.86 -5.96 12.58
CA THR A 22 -5.68 -6.74 11.33
C THR A 22 -6.90 -7.58 10.95
N ASP A 23 -7.85 -7.79 11.86
CA ASP A 23 -9.08 -8.56 11.63
C ASP A 23 -10.08 -7.84 10.71
N ARG A 24 -9.87 -6.55 10.43
CA ARG A 24 -10.65 -5.75 9.48
C ARG A 24 -10.20 -5.89 8.03
N ALA A 25 -9.15 -6.69 7.76
CA ALA A 25 -8.65 -6.87 6.41
C ALA A 25 -9.72 -7.44 5.46
N PRO A 26 -9.79 -6.98 4.19
CA PRO A 26 -8.87 -6.02 3.55
C PRO A 26 -9.05 -4.59 4.08
N ILE A 27 -7.92 -3.88 4.23
CA ILE A 27 -7.91 -2.49 4.69
C ILE A 27 -7.16 -1.64 3.67
N SER A 28 -7.73 -0.50 3.32
CA SER A 28 -7.23 0.37 2.25
C SER A 28 -7.25 1.83 2.70
N TRP A 29 -6.11 2.51 2.54
CA TRP A 29 -5.93 3.91 2.88
C TRP A 29 -5.50 4.69 1.65
N PRO A 30 -6.31 5.63 1.15
CA PRO A 30 -5.84 6.61 0.20
C PRO A 30 -4.63 7.33 0.80
N ILE A 31 -3.57 7.50 0.00
CA ILE A 31 -2.41 8.34 0.35
C ILE A 31 -2.34 9.60 -0.53
N ALA A 32 -3.19 9.66 -1.56
CA ALA A 32 -3.38 10.82 -2.41
C ALA A 32 -4.85 10.91 -2.87
N SER A 33 -5.79 11.08 -1.94
CA SER A 33 -7.19 11.36 -2.31
C SER A 33 -7.39 12.81 -2.74
N LEU A 34 -8.28 13.03 -3.71
CA LEU A 34 -8.61 14.34 -4.27
C LEU A 34 -10.05 14.74 -3.90
N GLU A 35 -10.38 16.04 -4.02
CA GLU A 35 -11.74 16.58 -3.79
C GLU A 35 -12.82 15.88 -4.63
N ARG A 36 -12.45 15.41 -5.84
CA ARG A 36 -13.29 14.58 -6.73
C ARG A 36 -12.73 13.17 -6.90
N GLY A 37 -12.23 12.54 -5.86
CA GLY A 37 -11.76 11.16 -5.87
C GLY A 37 -11.51 10.67 -4.45
N THR A 38 -12.53 10.80 -3.60
CA THR A 38 -12.41 10.54 -2.14
C THR A 38 -12.43 9.04 -1.81
N LEU A 39 -12.76 8.19 -2.78
CA LEU A 39 -12.91 6.74 -2.61
C LEU A 39 -13.90 6.38 -1.48
N GLY A 40 -14.92 7.22 -1.29
CA GLY A 40 -15.94 7.03 -0.25
C GLY A 40 -15.48 7.36 1.18
N THR A 41 -14.25 7.85 1.37
CA THR A 41 -13.71 8.19 2.70
C THR A 41 -14.06 9.62 3.15
N ALA A 42 -14.54 10.47 2.25
CA ALA A 42 -14.66 11.93 2.40
C ALA A 42 -13.35 12.64 2.79
N GLN A 43 -12.22 11.92 2.86
CA GLN A 43 -10.91 12.50 3.13
C GLN A 43 -10.36 13.13 1.86
N VAL A 44 -9.90 14.37 1.98
CA VAL A 44 -9.16 15.08 0.94
C VAL A 44 -7.74 15.27 1.45
N GLN A 45 -6.76 14.66 0.78
CA GLN A 45 -5.35 14.68 1.19
C GLN A 45 -4.53 15.66 0.33
N THR A 46 -5.09 16.83 0.06
CA THR A 46 -4.42 17.93 -0.64
C THR A 46 -3.89 18.94 0.36
N ALA A 47 -2.61 19.29 0.30
CA ALA A 47 -2.09 20.39 1.10
C ALA A 47 -2.65 21.75 0.59
N ALA A 48 -2.90 22.67 1.52
CA ALA A 48 -3.25 24.05 1.17
C ALA A 48 -2.05 24.74 0.49
N LEU A 49 -2.32 25.56 -0.53
CA LEU A 49 -1.28 26.38 -1.16
C LEU A 49 -1.17 27.70 -0.40
N GLU A 50 0.04 28.03 0.04
CA GLU A 50 0.33 29.28 0.78
C GLU A 50 0.17 30.51 -0.13
N ARG A 51 0.37 30.33 -1.44
CA ARG A 51 0.16 31.36 -2.45
C ARG A 51 -0.28 30.76 -3.78
N PHE A 52 -1.36 31.28 -4.34
CA PHE A 52 -1.78 31.02 -5.70
C PHE A 52 -1.01 31.92 -6.67
N TYR A 53 -0.53 31.34 -7.77
CA TYR A 53 0.00 32.07 -8.92
C TYR A 53 -0.85 31.74 -10.14
N PRO A 54 -1.24 32.74 -10.96
CA PRO A 54 -1.96 32.49 -12.21
C PRO A 54 -1.23 31.44 -13.07
N GLY A 55 -1.97 30.44 -13.55
CA GLY A 55 -1.41 29.31 -14.31
C GLY A 55 -0.89 28.14 -13.45
N THR A 56 -1.03 28.19 -12.12
CA THR A 56 -0.70 27.05 -11.23
C THR A 56 -1.96 26.40 -10.66
N ALA A 57 -1.85 25.15 -10.18
CA ALA A 57 -2.97 24.43 -9.58
C ALA A 57 -3.58 25.20 -8.39
N TRP A 58 -4.90 25.04 -8.17
CA TRP A 58 -5.66 25.67 -7.08
C TRP A 58 -5.41 25.02 -5.71
N ALA A 59 -5.02 23.75 -5.69
CA ALA A 59 -4.62 22.99 -4.51
C ALA A 59 -3.39 22.13 -4.85
N ALA A 60 -2.64 21.68 -3.83
CA ALA A 60 -1.56 20.70 -4.02
C ALA A 60 -2.15 19.31 -4.30
N HIS A 61 -2.79 19.16 -5.46
CA HIS A 61 -3.25 17.87 -5.96
C HIS A 61 -2.03 16.94 -6.07
N GLY A 62 -1.98 15.90 -5.23
CA GLY A 62 -0.91 14.91 -5.24
C GLY A 62 0.31 15.22 -4.36
N ASN A 63 0.48 16.40 -3.75
CA ASN A 63 1.65 16.68 -2.89
C ASN A 63 3.00 16.23 -3.51
N TYR A 64 3.24 16.58 -4.78
CA TYR A 64 4.42 16.13 -5.52
C TYR A 64 5.73 16.52 -4.83
N GLY A 65 6.69 15.60 -4.82
CA GLY A 65 8.00 15.80 -4.18
C GLY A 65 7.98 15.72 -2.66
N VAL A 66 6.83 15.46 -2.04
CA VAL A 66 6.74 15.23 -0.60
C VAL A 66 7.15 13.82 -0.27
N GLU A 67 7.99 13.68 0.76
CA GLU A 67 8.26 12.40 1.40
C GLU A 67 7.07 12.00 2.28
N TYR A 68 6.46 10.88 1.97
CA TYR A 68 5.50 10.23 2.84
C TYR A 68 6.26 9.29 3.78
N ASP A 69 5.97 9.38 5.08
CA ASP A 69 6.50 8.50 6.11
C ASP A 69 5.36 7.92 6.95
N LEU A 70 4.91 6.72 6.57
CA LEU A 70 3.69 6.11 7.08
C LEU A 70 4.02 4.96 8.02
N ASN A 71 3.51 5.05 9.25
CA ASN A 71 3.68 4.04 10.27
C ASN A 71 2.35 3.31 10.50
N LEU A 72 2.38 1.98 10.37
CA LEU A 72 1.22 1.11 10.58
C LEU A 72 1.51 0.18 11.78
N PRO A 73 1.17 0.59 13.01
CA PRO A 73 1.24 -0.27 14.20
C PRO A 73 0.11 -1.31 14.15
N LEU A 74 0.41 -2.50 13.64
CA LEU A 74 -0.56 -3.58 13.49
C LEU A 74 -0.74 -4.35 14.80
N ARG A 75 -1.98 -4.77 15.07
CA ARG A 75 -2.31 -5.72 16.14
C ARG A 75 -3.29 -6.76 15.65
N ASN A 76 -2.99 -8.03 15.89
CA ASN A 76 -3.93 -9.12 15.66
C ASN A 76 -4.89 -9.27 16.84
N THR A 77 -6.09 -8.75 16.70
CA THR A 77 -7.17 -8.85 17.70
C THR A 77 -7.98 -10.13 17.59
N SER A 78 -7.69 -11.00 16.63
CA SER A 78 -8.38 -12.28 16.46
C SER A 78 -7.74 -13.41 17.27
N THR A 79 -8.45 -14.54 17.35
CA THR A 79 -7.98 -15.78 18.00
C THR A 79 -7.16 -16.68 17.06
N ARG A 80 -6.96 -16.29 15.79
CA ARG A 80 -6.23 -17.06 14.78
C ARG A 80 -5.02 -16.27 14.29
N ALA A 81 -4.01 -16.97 13.78
CA ALA A 81 -2.93 -16.30 13.07
C ALA A 81 -3.47 -15.60 11.82
N VAL A 82 -2.96 -14.41 11.52
CA VAL A 82 -3.32 -13.60 10.36
C VAL A 82 -2.08 -13.35 9.52
N SER A 83 -2.22 -13.46 8.20
CA SER A 83 -1.17 -13.15 7.24
C SER A 83 -1.74 -12.17 6.22
N LEU A 84 -1.10 -11.01 6.07
CA LEU A 84 -1.53 -9.93 5.19
C LEU A 84 -0.43 -9.56 4.22
N GLN A 85 -0.80 -9.23 2.98
CA GLN A 85 0.10 -8.65 1.98
C GLN A 85 -0.04 -7.14 1.95
N LEU A 86 1.09 -6.44 1.95
CA LEU A 86 1.14 -5.00 1.70
C LEU A 86 1.18 -4.75 0.20
N ALA A 87 0.35 -3.82 -0.28
CA ALA A 87 0.37 -3.37 -1.67
C ALA A 87 0.18 -1.85 -1.78
N LEU A 88 0.76 -1.26 -2.82
CA LEU A 88 0.40 0.08 -3.28
C LEU A 88 -0.37 -0.04 -4.60
N GLU A 89 -1.60 0.46 -4.63
CA GLU A 89 -2.55 0.22 -5.71
C GLU A 89 -2.96 1.51 -6.42
N ALA A 90 -3.40 1.40 -7.67
CA ALA A 90 -3.89 2.51 -8.49
C ALA A 90 -5.32 2.22 -8.98
N PRO A 91 -6.33 2.26 -8.08
CA PRO A 91 -7.70 1.93 -8.42
C PRO A 91 -8.33 2.97 -9.34
N LEU A 92 -9.48 2.63 -9.91
CA LEU A 92 -10.32 3.56 -10.64
C LEU A 92 -10.85 4.64 -9.68
N LYS A 93 -10.71 5.89 -10.10
CA LYS A 93 -11.20 7.07 -9.38
C LYS A 93 -12.72 7.04 -9.28
N SER A 94 -13.25 7.17 -8.06
CA SER A 94 -14.68 7.23 -7.75
C SER A 94 -14.92 8.07 -6.51
N ASP A 95 -16.06 8.78 -6.48
CA ASP A 95 -16.58 9.47 -5.29
C ASP A 95 -17.67 8.67 -4.57
N GLN A 96 -18.13 7.58 -5.18
CA GLN A 96 -19.18 6.74 -4.60
C GLN A 96 -18.59 5.67 -3.68
N ASN A 97 -19.25 5.45 -2.53
CA ASN A 97 -18.96 4.33 -1.65
C ASN A 97 -19.49 3.02 -2.27
N GLN A 98 -18.71 2.41 -3.16
CA GLN A 98 -19.09 1.23 -3.94
C GLN A 98 -18.60 -0.10 -3.32
N ALA A 99 -18.64 -0.23 -1.99
CA ALA A 99 -18.24 -1.45 -1.25
C ALA A 99 -16.80 -1.95 -1.48
N GLY A 100 -15.91 -1.10 -2.03
CA GLY A 100 -14.49 -1.43 -2.20
C GLY A 100 -13.80 -0.64 -3.32
N LEU A 101 -12.51 -0.93 -3.50
CA LEU A 101 -11.71 -0.41 -4.61
C LEU A 101 -12.09 -1.12 -5.91
N ARG A 102 -12.01 -0.39 -7.04
CA ARG A 102 -12.31 -0.94 -8.37
C ARG A 102 -11.09 -0.94 -9.27
N PHE A 103 -10.95 -1.99 -10.05
CA PHE A 103 -9.82 -2.21 -10.94
C PHE A 103 -10.30 -2.58 -12.34
N LEU A 104 -9.45 -2.39 -13.33
CA LEU A 104 -9.70 -2.86 -14.69
C LEU A 104 -9.20 -4.30 -14.83
N THR A 105 -9.93 -5.13 -15.57
CA THR A 105 -9.46 -6.48 -15.94
C THR A 105 -8.14 -6.43 -16.72
N ALA A 106 -8.00 -5.41 -17.58
CA ALA A 106 -6.75 -5.06 -18.25
C ALA A 106 -6.41 -3.60 -17.94
N PRO A 107 -5.33 -3.31 -17.18
CA PRO A 107 -4.94 -1.94 -16.88
C PRO A 107 -4.70 -1.12 -18.16
N SER A 108 -5.06 0.15 -18.12
CA SER A 108 -4.84 1.03 -19.28
C SER A 108 -3.34 1.33 -19.48
N ARG A 109 -2.96 1.93 -20.60
CA ARG A 109 -1.59 2.40 -20.82
C ARG A 109 -1.18 3.59 -19.94
N ALA A 110 -2.12 4.30 -19.31
CA ALA A 110 -1.82 5.48 -18.51
C ALA A 110 -1.07 5.09 -17.23
N VAL A 111 0.11 5.67 -17.02
CA VAL A 111 0.90 5.52 -15.79
C VAL A 111 0.33 6.46 -14.73
N MET A 112 0.04 5.92 -13.56
CA MET A 112 -0.53 6.65 -12.43
C MET A 112 0.48 6.83 -11.30
N PHE A 113 1.45 5.93 -11.20
CA PHE A 113 2.55 6.04 -10.25
C PHE A 113 3.80 5.42 -10.86
N ARG A 114 4.93 6.11 -10.72
CA ARG A 114 6.24 5.57 -11.08
C ARG A 114 7.27 6.05 -10.07
N GLY A 115 7.75 5.16 -9.23
CA GLY A 115 8.65 5.56 -8.16
C GLY A 115 9.06 4.41 -7.26
N THR A 116 9.95 4.72 -6.32
CA THR A 116 10.42 3.77 -5.32
C THR A 116 9.56 3.86 -4.07
N VAL A 117 9.11 2.70 -3.59
CA VAL A 117 8.46 2.52 -2.29
C VAL A 117 9.42 1.76 -1.39
N GLU A 118 9.83 2.36 -0.28
CA GLU A 118 10.57 1.69 0.77
C GLU A 118 9.61 1.10 1.80
N VAL A 119 9.81 -0.16 2.17
CA VAL A 119 9.03 -0.85 3.20
C VAL A 119 9.96 -1.47 4.23
N SER A 120 9.56 -1.48 5.49
CA SER A 120 10.22 -2.27 6.55
C SER A 120 9.19 -2.88 7.50
N GLY A 121 9.61 -3.91 8.23
CA GLY A 121 8.75 -4.61 9.20
C GLY A 121 7.95 -5.79 8.62
N LEU A 122 8.07 -6.03 7.30
CA LEU A 122 7.55 -7.24 6.64
C LEU A 122 8.20 -8.49 7.21
N ASP A 123 7.69 -9.67 6.86
CA ASP A 123 8.29 -10.94 7.25
C ASP A 123 9.67 -11.10 6.61
N GLY A 124 10.67 -11.41 7.44
CA GLY A 124 12.05 -11.60 7.04
C GLY A 124 12.59 -12.96 7.48
N PRO A 125 13.88 -13.23 7.21
CA PRO A 125 14.51 -14.51 7.51
C PRO A 125 14.42 -14.88 8.98
N ALA A 126 14.25 -16.18 9.26
CA ALA A 126 14.18 -16.74 10.61
C ALA A 126 13.11 -16.08 11.51
N GLY A 127 12.00 -15.62 10.93
CA GLY A 127 10.88 -15.03 11.65
C GLY A 127 11.12 -13.61 12.16
N ARG A 128 12.27 -13.00 11.84
CA ARG A 128 12.55 -11.60 12.20
C ARG A 128 11.90 -10.65 11.20
N PRO A 129 11.43 -9.47 11.63
CA PRO A 129 10.98 -8.45 10.69
C PRO A 129 12.11 -8.06 9.74
N ALA A 130 11.82 -8.00 8.45
CA ALA A 130 12.73 -7.52 7.43
C ALA A 130 13.09 -6.05 7.70
N GLY A 131 14.37 -5.73 7.44
CA GLY A 131 14.84 -4.35 7.39
C GLY A 131 14.23 -3.57 6.22
N ARG A 132 14.83 -2.44 5.88
CA ARG A 132 14.37 -1.63 4.75
C ARG A 132 14.55 -2.37 3.42
N GLN A 133 13.48 -2.47 2.64
CA GLN A 133 13.44 -3.03 1.29
C GLN A 133 12.88 -1.97 0.33
N GLY A 134 13.52 -1.77 -0.82
CA GLY A 134 13.08 -0.81 -1.83
C GLY A 134 12.44 -1.52 -3.03
N PHE A 135 11.27 -1.06 -3.44
CA PHE A 135 10.51 -1.58 -4.57
C PHE A 135 10.30 -0.46 -5.59
N HIS A 136 10.84 -0.62 -6.80
CA HIS A 136 10.50 0.28 -7.89
C HIS A 136 9.19 -0.17 -8.54
N LEU A 137 8.17 0.68 -8.52
CA LEU A 137 6.84 0.39 -9.03
C LEU A 137 6.53 1.25 -10.25
N VAL A 138 5.85 0.65 -11.22
CA VAL A 138 5.13 1.34 -12.28
C VAL A 138 3.68 0.86 -12.24
N LEU A 139 2.79 1.69 -11.70
CA LEU A 139 1.37 1.38 -11.60
C LEU A 139 0.60 2.12 -12.68
N ARG A 140 -0.32 1.40 -13.31
CA ARG A 140 -1.19 1.91 -14.38
C ARG A 140 -2.62 2.14 -13.87
N ASN A 141 -3.40 2.91 -14.62
CA ASN A 141 -4.77 3.22 -14.23
C ASN A 141 -5.62 1.94 -14.10
N GLY A 142 -6.29 1.78 -12.97
CA GLY A 142 -7.10 0.62 -12.63
C GLY A 142 -6.28 -0.64 -12.30
N GLN A 143 -5.01 -0.52 -11.95
CA GLN A 143 -4.14 -1.66 -11.63
C GLN A 143 -4.15 -1.98 -10.13
N GLN A 144 -4.36 -3.26 -9.80
CA GLN A 144 -4.00 -3.82 -8.49
C GLN A 144 -2.49 -3.89 -8.36
N GLY A 145 -1.98 -3.36 -7.25
CA GLY A 145 -0.55 -3.33 -6.97
C GLY A 145 0.05 -4.71 -6.80
N PRO A 146 1.35 -4.90 -7.10
CA PRO A 146 2.03 -6.12 -6.70
C PRO A 146 2.12 -6.21 -5.17
N ALA A 147 2.18 -7.42 -4.64
CA ALA A 147 2.51 -7.63 -3.24
C ALA A 147 3.96 -7.19 -2.99
N LEU A 148 4.15 -6.25 -2.07
CA LEU A 148 5.48 -5.78 -1.62
C LEU A 148 6.08 -6.72 -0.56
N GLY A 149 5.27 -7.65 -0.07
CA GLY A 149 5.65 -8.68 0.89
C GLY A 149 4.52 -8.92 1.88
N THR A 150 4.76 -9.86 2.78
CA THR A 150 3.78 -10.34 3.75
C THR A 150 4.15 -9.89 5.16
N VAL A 151 3.16 -9.71 6.02
CA VAL A 151 3.31 -9.60 7.45
C VAL A 151 2.44 -10.65 8.13
N THR A 152 3.03 -11.44 9.02
CA THR A 152 2.31 -12.50 9.74
C THR A 152 2.30 -12.22 11.23
N LEU A 153 1.11 -12.34 11.84
CA LEU A 153 0.87 -12.05 13.25
C LEU A 153 0.17 -13.23 13.92
N ALA A 154 0.76 -13.77 14.98
CA ALA A 154 0.08 -14.70 15.88
C ALA A 154 -1.10 -14.00 16.60
N PRO A 155 -2.05 -14.75 17.20
CA PRO A 155 -3.12 -14.15 18.02
C PRO A 155 -2.55 -13.22 19.09
N GLY A 156 -3.09 -11.99 19.18
CA GLY A 156 -2.65 -10.98 20.13
C GLY A 156 -1.32 -10.28 19.81
N ALA A 157 -0.57 -10.75 18.80
CA ALA A 157 0.74 -10.18 18.46
C ALA A 157 0.62 -8.78 17.84
N GLU A 158 1.69 -7.99 18.01
CA GLU A 158 1.84 -6.66 17.43
C GLU A 158 3.04 -6.62 16.48
N ARG A 159 2.92 -5.86 15.39
CA ARG A 159 3.98 -5.64 14.40
C ARG A 159 3.96 -4.19 13.94
N GLN A 160 5.14 -3.61 13.74
CA GLN A 160 5.26 -2.28 13.15
C GLN A 160 5.65 -2.41 11.68
N LEU A 161 4.78 -1.95 10.77
CA LEU A 161 5.18 -1.68 9.39
C LEU A 161 5.49 -0.20 9.20
N ARG A 162 6.43 0.08 8.31
CA ARG A 162 6.70 1.45 7.87
C ARG A 162 6.83 1.48 6.35
N VAL A 163 6.15 2.43 5.73
CA VAL A 163 6.15 2.66 4.28
C VAL A 163 6.61 4.08 4.03
N ARG A 164 7.64 4.23 3.18
CA ARG A 164 8.14 5.53 2.76
C ARG A 164 8.19 5.63 1.26
N LEU A 165 7.85 6.79 0.73
CA LEU A 165 8.02 7.11 -0.68
C LEU A 165 8.13 8.62 -0.85
N ILE A 166 8.83 9.06 -1.89
CA ILE A 166 8.69 10.44 -2.38
C ILE A 166 7.60 10.40 -3.44
N TYR A 167 6.54 11.18 -3.26
CA TYR A 167 5.41 11.14 -4.19
C TYR A 167 5.83 11.71 -5.57
N PRO A 168 5.83 10.89 -6.64
CA PRO A 168 6.46 11.28 -7.91
C PRO A 168 5.73 12.44 -8.59
N ALA A 169 6.47 13.38 -9.17
CA ALA A 169 5.90 14.56 -9.85
C ALA A 169 5.03 14.22 -11.07
N ASP A 170 5.20 13.03 -11.65
CA ASP A 170 4.42 12.51 -12.78
C ASP A 170 3.26 11.59 -12.34
N ALA A 171 3.03 11.44 -11.03
CA ALA A 171 1.94 10.61 -10.53
C ALA A 171 0.57 11.27 -10.79
N THR A 172 -0.41 10.43 -11.11
CA THR A 172 -1.82 10.82 -11.24
C THR A 172 -2.60 10.09 -10.16
N PRO A 173 -3.17 10.78 -9.16
CA PRO A 173 -3.96 10.14 -8.11
C PRO A 173 -5.28 9.52 -8.64
N PRO A 174 -5.89 8.56 -7.92
CA PRO A 174 -5.55 8.14 -6.55
C PRO A 174 -4.54 6.98 -6.48
N GLN A 175 -3.75 6.99 -5.41
CA GLN A 175 -3.00 5.82 -4.95
C GLN A 175 -3.49 5.41 -3.56
N VAL A 176 -3.52 4.11 -3.33
CA VAL A 176 -4.06 3.51 -2.12
C VAL A 176 -3.07 2.50 -1.56
N LEU A 177 -2.73 2.66 -0.29
CA LEU A 177 -1.97 1.67 0.46
C LEU A 177 -2.95 0.64 1.02
N SER A 178 -2.71 -0.64 0.75
CA SER A 178 -3.62 -1.71 1.16
C SER A 178 -2.91 -2.81 1.94
N LEU A 179 -3.62 -3.34 2.93
CA LEU A 179 -3.33 -4.61 3.57
C LEU A 179 -4.40 -5.60 3.15
N LEU A 180 -4.02 -6.54 2.30
CA LEU A 180 -4.90 -7.55 1.71
C LEU A 180 -4.70 -8.88 2.43
N PRO A 181 -5.74 -9.72 2.59
CA PRO A 181 -5.53 -11.10 3.03
C PRO A 181 -4.50 -11.80 2.13
N ALA A 182 -3.46 -12.37 2.72
CA ALA A 182 -2.52 -13.18 1.95
C ALA A 182 -3.26 -14.44 1.44
N PRO A 183 -2.95 -14.94 0.23
CA PRO A 183 -3.37 -16.27 -0.19
C PRO A 183 -2.95 -17.28 0.89
N ALA A 184 -3.80 -18.26 1.18
CA ALA A 184 -3.40 -19.36 2.04
C ALA A 184 -2.10 -19.93 1.47
N ALA A 185 -1.06 -20.07 2.30
CA ALA A 185 0.19 -20.68 1.87
C ALA A 185 -0.16 -22.02 1.21
N GLU A 186 0.19 -22.17 -0.07
CA GLU A 186 0.05 -23.48 -0.71
C GLU A 186 0.83 -24.48 0.15
N PRO A 187 0.25 -25.65 0.49
CA PRO A 187 0.99 -26.68 1.19
C PRO A 187 2.27 -26.97 0.39
N PRO A 188 3.40 -27.26 1.04
CA PRO A 188 4.64 -27.57 0.34
C PRO A 188 4.34 -28.68 -0.67
N VAL A 189 4.46 -28.36 -1.95
CA VAL A 189 4.34 -29.34 -3.02
C VAL A 189 5.37 -30.41 -2.70
N LYS A 190 4.91 -31.62 -2.34
CA LYS A 190 5.78 -32.76 -2.15
C LYS A 190 6.52 -32.95 -3.48
N GLN A 191 7.77 -32.51 -3.54
CA GLN A 191 8.64 -32.81 -4.66
C GLN A 191 8.74 -34.34 -4.71
N SER A 192 8.30 -34.93 -5.82
CA SER A 192 8.53 -36.34 -6.08
C SER A 192 10.04 -36.60 -6.00
N PRO A 193 10.47 -37.76 -5.46
CA PRO A 193 11.88 -38.11 -5.47
C PRO A 193 12.44 -38.06 -6.90
N PRO A 194 13.74 -37.73 -7.08
CA PRO A 194 14.36 -37.76 -8.40
C PRO A 194 14.19 -39.14 -9.04
N ALA A 195 13.88 -39.16 -10.34
CA ALA A 195 13.75 -40.39 -11.10
C ALA A 195 15.06 -41.21 -11.01
N PRO A 196 14.99 -42.54 -10.87
CA PRO A 196 16.19 -43.37 -10.87
C PRO A 196 16.91 -43.23 -12.20
N ALA A 197 18.24 -43.09 -12.13
CA ALA A 197 19.09 -42.98 -13.30
C ALA A 197 18.95 -44.25 -14.15
N SER A 198 18.62 -44.08 -15.43
CA SER A 198 18.64 -45.16 -16.40
C SER A 198 20.09 -45.50 -16.74
N SER A 199 20.59 -46.62 -16.23
CA SER A 199 21.74 -47.30 -16.81
C SER A 199 21.27 -48.00 -18.09
N GLN A 200 21.63 -47.45 -19.26
CA GLN A 200 21.52 -48.20 -20.51
C GLN A 200 22.73 -49.14 -20.66
N PRO A 201 22.53 -50.31 -21.31
CA PRO A 201 23.55 -51.36 -21.47
C PRO A 201 24.67 -50.97 -22.43
#